data_AF-A0A0R3SEH3-F1
#
_entry.id   AF-A0A0R3SEH3-F1
#
_cell.length_a   1.000
_cell.length_b   1.000
_cell.length_c   1.000
_cell.angle_alpha   90.00
_cell.angle_beta   90.00
_cell.angle_gamma   90.00
#
_symmetry.space_group_name_H-M   'P 1'
#
loop_
_entity.id
_entity.type
_entity.pdbx_description
1 polymer ?
#
loop_
_entity_poly.entity_id
_entity_poly.type
_entity_poly.pdbx_seq_one_letter_code
_entity_poly.pdbx_strand_id
1 'polypeptide(L)'
;MSDNQNNSDEEFFDCTEPFPSKFYAVAVPRSSPGAGLFSNIAQAKSRLKSIKGSRLKAFDSIQEASIYSNCPVSESTETPSSVPEGEAIKFPSIKQPDLIRLRKYIEANDVESIKNCVADNPMFLITGCDTPTILQLVFRFNAIHIASKAGRSDVIKLIISYIESTEFWARIYPNVDIQTAEDRRQRVLDLYLNSPETGSMSSPLHIASKFGHVECVRVLANHPTTILDLRDHLGATALESACTRLLIDSNCPSLEEKSLRRQAIVRALDERYVLLVDRRVSRDIAEIQPLILPHGLMGRQLRNLLAATDQLSCPGVTEFCPHLVGSQQRPFVPFTSPVNPHQTPTKSSALYNPVSPPSAILPFSPRRVMPVPISSVSMSSSFNSPTADGSPTRAGVDLHEYGVSGQLVLVRAMLGPLNTEEVLWAF
;
A
#
# COMPACT_ATOMS: atom_id res chain seq x y z
N MET A 1 20.33 45.34 11.55
CA MET A 1 19.16 46.16 11.13
C MET A 1 19.45 46.60 9.70
N SER A 2 18.73 46.12 8.69
CA SER A 2 17.51 45.30 8.75
C SER A 2 17.40 44.37 7.53
N ASP A 3 17.17 43.09 7.81
CA ASP A 3 16.26 42.17 7.12
C ASP A 3 16.07 42.30 5.60
N ASN A 4 16.88 41.55 4.85
CA ASN A 4 16.40 40.94 3.59
C ASN A 4 15.45 39.80 3.96
N GLN A 5 14.14 39.97 3.77
CA GLN A 5 13.18 38.86 3.78
C GLN A 5 12.81 38.44 2.36
N ASN A 6 12.87 37.13 2.14
CA ASN A 6 12.68 36.48 0.84
C ASN A 6 11.31 36.80 0.23
N ASN A 7 11.32 37.25 -1.02
CA ASN A 7 10.11 37.37 -1.83
C ASN A 7 9.84 36.04 -2.57
N SER A 8 9.51 34.99 -1.80
CA SER A 8 9.33 33.60 -2.31
C SER A 8 7.88 33.11 -2.32
N ASP A 9 6.91 33.99 -2.04
CA ASP A 9 5.49 33.64 -1.95
C ASP A 9 4.71 33.86 -3.27
N GLU A 10 5.35 34.43 -4.29
CA GLU A 10 4.73 34.73 -5.60
C GLU A 10 4.55 33.47 -6.50
N GLU A 11 5.44 32.47 -6.43
CA GLU A 11 5.42 31.29 -7.32
C GLU A 11 4.21 30.34 -7.14
N PHE A 12 3.38 30.51 -6.10
CA PHE A 12 2.22 29.64 -5.87
C PHE A 12 0.89 30.21 -6.40
N PHE A 13 0.84 31.48 -6.79
CA PHE A 13 -0.39 32.12 -7.29
C PHE A 13 -0.39 32.42 -8.80
N ASP A 14 0.60 31.93 -9.54
CA ASP A 14 0.65 31.97 -11.00
C ASP A 14 -0.34 30.97 -11.64
N CYS A 15 -1.62 31.22 -11.41
CA CYS A 15 -2.68 30.89 -12.37
C CYS A 15 -2.68 31.94 -13.50
N THR A 16 -1.56 32.03 -14.21
CA THR A 16 -1.35 32.90 -15.39
C THR A 16 -1.47 32.16 -16.72
N GLU A 17 -2.21 31.05 -16.72
CA GLU A 17 -2.94 30.58 -17.90
C GLU A 17 -4.41 31.04 -17.75
N PRO A 18 -4.82 32.16 -18.36
CA PRO A 18 -6.23 32.48 -18.45
C PRO A 18 -6.88 31.43 -19.35
N PHE A 19 -7.74 30.57 -18.78
CA PHE A 19 -8.68 29.79 -19.58
C PHE A 19 -9.32 30.72 -20.62
N PRO A 20 -9.37 30.36 -21.92
CA PRO A 20 -9.86 31.24 -22.99
C PRO A 20 -11.40 31.43 -22.97
N SER A 21 -12.00 31.32 -21.79
CA SER A 21 -13.40 31.59 -21.51
C SER A 21 -13.67 33.08 -21.66
N LYS A 22 -14.48 33.39 -22.67
CA LYS A 22 -14.79 34.74 -23.12
C LYS A 22 -15.74 35.49 -22.18
N PHE A 23 -16.41 34.77 -21.28
CA PHE A 23 -17.48 35.30 -20.44
C PHE A 23 -17.44 34.75 -19.01
N TYR A 24 -17.64 35.63 -18.03
CA TYR A 24 -17.71 35.30 -16.61
C TYR A 24 -19.10 35.68 -16.09
N ALA A 25 -19.83 34.73 -15.50
CA ALA A 25 -21.15 34.98 -14.93
C ALA A 25 -21.09 34.89 -13.40
N VAL A 26 -21.75 35.85 -12.73
CA VAL A 26 -21.97 35.85 -11.29
C VAL A 26 -23.46 35.65 -11.05
N ALA A 27 -23.80 34.51 -10.44
CA ALA A 27 -25.12 34.20 -9.92
C ALA A 27 -25.23 34.67 -8.47
N VAL A 28 -26.38 35.20 -8.07
CA VAL A 28 -26.63 35.75 -6.73
C VAL A 28 -27.82 35.06 -6.05
N PRO A 29 -27.90 35.02 -4.71
CA PRO A 29 -29.08 34.56 -3.99
C PRO A 29 -30.33 35.39 -4.33
N ARG A 30 -31.51 34.75 -4.23
CA ARG A 30 -32.84 35.33 -4.61
C ARG A 30 -33.16 36.69 -3.99
N SER A 31 -32.51 37.05 -2.89
CA SER A 31 -32.79 38.25 -2.08
C SER A 31 -31.89 39.45 -2.41
N SER A 32 -30.99 39.36 -3.40
CA SER A 32 -29.97 40.38 -3.68
C SER A 32 -29.92 40.80 -5.16
N PRO A 33 -30.06 42.09 -5.50
CA PRO A 33 -29.82 42.57 -6.86
C PRO A 33 -28.31 42.59 -7.15
N GLY A 34 -27.89 41.93 -8.24
CA GLY A 34 -26.46 41.86 -8.60
C GLY A 34 -26.02 40.71 -9.50
N ALA A 35 -26.96 39.90 -10.00
CA ALA A 35 -26.69 38.97 -11.11
C ALA A 35 -26.07 39.73 -12.28
N GLY A 36 -25.01 39.18 -12.88
CA GLY A 36 -24.30 39.89 -13.94
C GLY A 36 -23.36 39.04 -14.77
N LEU A 37 -23.22 39.46 -16.02
CA LEU A 37 -22.26 38.96 -16.99
C LEU A 37 -21.09 39.95 -17.10
N PHE A 38 -19.86 39.45 -17.12
CA PHE A 38 -18.63 40.23 -17.19
C PHE A 38 -17.71 39.67 -18.26
N SER A 39 -17.11 40.54 -19.07
CA SER A 39 -16.04 40.18 -20.01
C SER A 39 -14.66 40.10 -19.35
N ASN A 40 -14.52 40.62 -18.11
CA ASN A 40 -13.26 40.68 -17.39
C ASN A 40 -13.38 40.02 -16.01
N ILE A 41 -12.51 39.04 -15.74
CA ILE A 41 -12.45 38.28 -14.49
C ILE A 41 -12.26 39.17 -13.24
N ALA A 42 -11.57 40.31 -13.35
CA ALA A 42 -11.35 41.23 -12.24
C ALA A 42 -12.66 41.91 -11.79
N GLN A 43 -13.51 42.29 -12.75
CA GLN A 43 -14.82 42.88 -12.45
C GLN A 43 -15.76 41.83 -11.83
N ALA A 44 -15.76 40.61 -12.37
CA ALA A 44 -16.51 39.48 -11.84
C ALA A 44 -16.08 39.12 -10.40
N LYS A 45 -14.77 39.06 -10.13
CA LYS A 45 -14.21 38.81 -8.78
C LYS A 45 -14.53 39.94 -7.80
N SER A 46 -14.56 41.20 -8.25
CA SER A 46 -14.99 42.33 -7.42
C SER A 46 -16.46 42.18 -7.00
N ARG A 47 -17.34 41.79 -7.93
CA ARG A 47 -18.76 41.58 -7.63
C ARG A 47 -19.04 40.35 -6.77
N LEU A 48 -18.33 39.24 -7.00
CA LEU A 48 -18.36 38.05 -6.12
C LEU A 48 -18.06 38.41 -4.65
N LYS A 49 -17.08 39.29 -4.40
CA LYS A 49 -16.74 39.76 -3.05
C LYS A 49 -17.79 40.69 -2.43
N SER A 50 -18.61 41.36 -3.24
CA SER A 50 -19.61 42.33 -2.77
C SER A 50 -20.91 41.69 -2.25
N ILE A 51 -21.23 40.46 -2.66
CA ILE A 51 -22.48 39.77 -2.30
C ILE A 51 -22.14 38.39 -1.71
N LYS A 52 -22.33 38.22 -0.39
CA LYS A 52 -22.18 36.92 0.28
C LYS A 52 -23.16 35.90 -0.32
N GLY A 53 -22.68 34.67 -0.55
CA GLY A 53 -23.47 33.61 -1.18
C GLY A 53 -23.55 33.66 -2.71
N SER A 54 -22.95 34.67 -3.36
CA SER A 54 -22.83 34.66 -4.83
C SER A 54 -21.83 33.60 -5.33
N ARG A 55 -22.06 33.07 -6.53
CA ARG A 55 -21.22 32.05 -7.18
C ARG A 55 -20.75 32.56 -8.54
N LEU A 56 -19.47 32.41 -8.84
CA LEU A 56 -18.84 32.82 -10.11
C LEU A 56 -18.46 31.57 -10.93
N LYS A 57 -18.81 31.58 -12.22
CA LYS A 57 -18.38 30.56 -13.19
C LYS A 57 -17.99 31.20 -14.52
N ALA A 58 -16.97 30.63 -15.18
CA ALA A 58 -16.52 31.04 -16.51
C ALA A 58 -17.16 30.14 -17.59
N PHE A 59 -17.38 30.71 -18.77
CA PHE A 59 -18.06 30.08 -19.90
C PHE A 59 -17.46 30.52 -21.23
N ASP A 60 -17.54 29.63 -22.22
CA ASP A 60 -17.10 29.91 -23.59
C ASP A 60 -18.23 30.48 -24.47
N SER A 61 -19.48 30.25 -24.06
CA SER A 61 -20.71 30.77 -24.68
C SER A 61 -21.39 31.83 -23.83
N ILE A 62 -21.77 32.96 -24.45
CA ILE A 62 -22.53 34.04 -23.81
C ILE A 62 -23.94 33.60 -23.36
N GLN A 63 -24.53 32.62 -24.06
CA GLN A 63 -25.88 32.14 -23.77
C GLN A 63 -25.91 31.35 -22.46
N GLU A 64 -24.97 30.42 -22.29
CA GLU A 64 -24.82 29.65 -21.05
C GLU A 64 -24.48 30.55 -19.85
N ALA A 65 -23.61 31.54 -20.07
CA ALA A 65 -23.25 32.52 -19.05
C ALA A 65 -24.47 33.36 -18.61
N SER A 66 -25.32 33.79 -19.56
CA SER A 66 -26.57 34.50 -19.29
C SER A 66 -27.59 33.63 -18.54
N ILE A 67 -27.75 32.36 -18.94
CA ILE A 67 -28.58 31.40 -18.22
C ILE A 67 -28.08 31.22 -16.78
N TYR A 68 -26.77 31.13 -16.58
CA TYR A 68 -26.18 30.97 -15.25
C TYR A 68 -26.33 32.22 -14.38
N SER A 69 -26.13 33.44 -14.89
CA SER A 69 -26.36 34.66 -14.11
C SER A 69 -27.82 34.85 -13.74
N ASN A 70 -28.74 34.49 -14.65
CA ASN A 70 -30.18 34.67 -14.45
C ASN A 70 -30.83 33.54 -13.64
N CYS A 71 -30.14 32.42 -13.46
CA CYS A 71 -30.57 31.37 -12.54
C CYS A 71 -30.22 31.80 -11.12
N PRO A 72 -31.19 32.19 -10.27
CA PRO A 72 -30.87 32.61 -8.91
C PRO A 72 -30.28 31.44 -8.15
N VAL A 73 -29.22 31.70 -7.38
CA VAL A 73 -28.67 30.69 -6.47
C VAL A 73 -29.78 30.36 -5.47
N SER A 74 -30.35 29.17 -5.60
CA SER A 74 -31.33 28.69 -4.63
C SER A 74 -30.63 28.60 -3.28
N GLU A 75 -31.31 29.03 -2.20
CA GLU A 75 -31.04 28.53 -0.85
C GLU A 75 -31.54 27.08 -0.71
N SER A 76 -31.22 26.25 -1.70
CA SER A 76 -30.86 24.87 -1.41
C SER A 76 -29.59 24.98 -0.53
N THR A 77 -29.60 24.56 0.74
CA THR A 77 -30.34 23.39 1.23
C THR A 77 -30.41 22.34 0.13
N GLU A 78 -29.25 22.07 -0.47
CA GLU A 78 -29.02 20.79 -1.14
C GLU A 78 -29.43 19.79 -0.08
N THR A 79 -30.53 19.07 -0.32
CA THR A 79 -30.98 18.03 0.60
C THR A 79 -29.77 17.14 0.85
N PRO A 80 -29.23 17.08 2.07
CA PRO A 80 -28.21 16.09 2.35
C PRO A 80 -28.87 14.75 2.05
N SER A 81 -28.23 13.89 1.25
CA SER A 81 -28.48 12.45 1.40
C SER A 81 -28.30 12.18 2.88
N SER A 82 -29.40 11.86 3.57
CA SER A 82 -29.61 12.12 5.00
C SER A 82 -28.37 11.83 5.85
N VAL A 83 -27.56 12.85 6.07
CA VAL A 83 -26.43 12.77 6.99
C VAL A 83 -27.06 12.78 8.38
N PRO A 84 -26.85 11.75 9.22
CA PRO A 84 -27.40 11.75 10.56
C PRO A 84 -26.91 12.99 11.31
N GLU A 85 -27.87 13.78 11.78
CA GLU A 85 -27.64 15.03 12.49
C GLU A 85 -26.95 14.74 13.84
N GLY A 86 -25.61 14.87 13.88
CA GLY A 86 -24.86 14.58 15.11
C GLY A 86 -23.33 14.48 15.00
N GLU A 87 -22.76 14.26 13.82
CA GLU A 87 -21.31 14.06 13.67
C GLU A 87 -20.50 15.36 13.58
N ALA A 88 -20.41 16.08 14.70
CA ALA A 88 -19.49 17.20 14.86
C ALA A 88 -18.03 16.71 14.88
N ILE A 89 -17.35 16.78 13.72
CA ILE A 89 -15.93 16.45 13.59
C ILE A 89 -15.12 17.36 14.53
N LYS A 90 -14.45 16.76 15.52
CA LYS A 90 -13.73 17.48 16.59
C LYS A 90 -12.48 18.23 16.10
N PHE A 91 -12.04 17.96 14.88
CA PHE A 91 -10.76 18.44 14.35
C PHE A 91 -10.95 19.49 13.24
N PRO A 92 -10.27 20.65 13.33
CA PRO A 92 -10.33 21.66 12.29
C PRO A 92 -9.54 21.20 11.05
N SER A 93 -9.99 21.66 9.88
CA SER A 93 -9.27 21.49 8.61
C SER A 93 -7.86 22.06 8.68
N ILE A 94 -6.89 21.33 8.13
CA ILE A 94 -5.47 21.70 8.13
C ILE A 94 -5.23 22.90 7.19
N LYS A 95 -4.35 23.82 7.61
CA LYS A 95 -3.94 24.95 6.78
C LYS A 95 -2.90 24.52 5.73
N GLN A 96 -2.92 25.17 4.58
CA GLN A 96 -2.02 24.86 3.46
C GLN A 96 -0.52 24.83 3.81
N PRO A 97 0.05 25.75 4.62
CA PRO A 97 1.48 25.70 4.98
C PRO A 97 1.86 24.42 5.75
N ASP A 98 0.94 23.89 6.57
CA ASP A 98 1.16 22.68 7.34
C ASP A 98 1.06 21.43 6.45
N LEU A 99 0.18 21.42 5.44
CA LEU A 99 0.17 20.37 4.40
C LEU A 99 1.46 20.35 3.57
N ILE A 100 2.02 21.53 3.25
CA ILE A 100 3.33 21.65 2.60
C ILE A 100 4.44 21.12 3.51
N ARG A 101 4.36 21.37 4.82
CA ARG A 101 5.31 20.82 5.81
C ARG A 101 5.23 19.29 5.87
N LEU A 102 4.02 18.72 5.95
CA LEU A 102 3.82 17.27 5.92
C LEU A 102 4.39 16.63 4.65
N ARG A 103 4.15 17.25 3.48
CA ARG A 103 4.74 16.80 2.21
C ARG A 103 6.26 16.73 2.27
N LYS A 104 6.92 17.75 2.83
CA LYS A 104 8.40 17.75 2.99
C LYS A 104 8.87 16.62 3.91
N TYR A 105 8.17 16.33 4.99
CA TYR A 105 8.50 15.19 5.87
C TYR A 105 8.35 13.83 5.14
N ILE A 106 7.29 13.66 4.33
CA ILE A 106 7.10 12.47 3.49
C ILE A 106 8.26 12.34 2.48
N GLU A 107 8.63 13.41 1.77
CA GLU A 107 9.73 13.38 0.80
C GLU A 107 11.08 13.09 1.48
N ALA A 108 11.29 13.57 2.72
CA ALA A 108 12.49 13.35 3.53
C ALA A 108 12.56 11.98 4.24
N ASN A 109 11.47 11.19 4.26
CA ASN A 109 11.33 9.98 5.09
C ASN A 109 11.38 10.25 6.62
N ASP A 110 10.94 11.42 7.07
CA ASP A 110 10.88 11.77 8.49
C ASP A 110 9.61 11.19 9.14
N VAL A 111 9.71 9.91 9.49
CA VAL A 111 8.64 9.10 10.09
C VAL A 111 8.14 9.70 11.41
N GLU A 112 9.02 10.26 12.25
CA GLU A 112 8.63 10.79 13.57
C GLU A 112 7.90 12.13 13.45
N SER A 113 8.34 13.04 12.59
CA SER A 113 7.58 14.27 12.33
C SER A 113 6.20 14.00 11.71
N ILE A 114 6.08 12.98 10.85
CA ILE A 114 4.77 12.55 10.30
C ILE A 114 3.87 12.03 11.43
N LYS A 115 4.38 11.14 12.29
CA LYS A 115 3.63 10.64 13.45
C LYS A 115 3.14 11.77 14.33
N ASN A 116 3.99 12.74 14.63
CA ASN A 116 3.62 13.91 15.46
C ASN A 116 2.50 14.73 14.81
N CYS A 117 2.60 15.07 13.52
CA CYS A 117 1.52 15.80 12.83
C CYS A 117 0.18 15.04 12.88
N VAL A 118 0.18 13.73 12.62
CA VAL A 118 -1.05 12.91 12.65
C VAL A 118 -1.57 12.71 14.08
N ALA A 119 -0.67 12.63 15.06
CA ALA A 119 -1.00 12.58 16.48
C ALA A 119 -1.57 13.90 17.01
N ASP A 120 -1.18 15.05 16.46
CA ASP A 120 -1.79 16.35 16.77
C ASP A 120 -3.19 16.46 16.14
N ASN A 121 -3.31 16.18 14.84
CA ASN A 121 -4.57 16.28 14.11
C ASN A 121 -4.72 15.19 13.02
N PRO A 122 -5.69 14.26 13.12
CA PRO A 122 -5.89 13.21 12.10
C PRO A 122 -6.28 13.75 10.72
N MET A 123 -6.73 15.01 10.61
CA MET A 123 -7.12 15.64 9.34
C MET A 123 -5.95 15.88 8.38
N PHE A 124 -4.71 15.66 8.83
CA PHE A 124 -3.53 15.57 7.96
C PHE A 124 -3.61 14.41 6.96
N LEU A 125 -4.36 13.34 7.27
CA LEU A 125 -4.58 12.20 6.37
C LEU A 125 -5.99 12.16 5.79
N ILE A 126 -7.03 12.54 6.56
CA ILE A 126 -8.42 12.43 6.13
C ILE A 126 -9.11 13.81 6.07
N THR A 127 -9.94 14.03 5.07
CA THR A 127 -10.84 15.19 4.99
C THR A 127 -12.19 14.88 5.62
N GLY A 128 -12.93 15.90 6.06
CA GLY A 128 -14.23 15.71 6.73
C GLY A 128 -15.38 15.17 5.85
N CYS A 129 -15.07 14.67 4.65
CA CYS A 129 -15.98 14.00 3.73
C CYS A 129 -15.54 12.54 3.47
N ASP A 130 -14.74 11.95 4.37
CA ASP A 130 -14.15 10.61 4.23
C ASP A 130 -13.39 10.42 2.90
N THR A 131 -12.51 11.37 2.56
CA THR A 131 -11.57 11.24 1.43
C THR A 131 -10.14 11.60 1.83
N PRO A 132 -9.10 11.01 1.20
CA PRO A 132 -7.70 11.32 1.48
C PRO A 132 -7.35 12.80 1.33
N THR A 133 -6.59 13.34 2.28
CA THR A 133 -6.06 14.71 2.22
C THR A 133 -5.06 14.84 1.06
N ILE A 134 -5.35 15.78 0.16
CA ILE A 134 -4.54 16.05 -1.04
C ILE A 134 -3.40 17.00 -0.69
N LEU A 135 -2.16 16.54 -0.89
CA LEU A 135 -0.92 17.27 -0.56
C LEU A 135 -0.25 17.93 -1.77
N GLN A 136 -0.61 17.54 -3.00
CA GLN A 136 -0.22 18.25 -4.22
C GLN A 136 -1.43 18.41 -5.16
N LEU A 137 -2.02 19.60 -5.17
CA LEU A 137 -3.29 19.89 -5.85
C LEU A 137 -3.26 19.62 -7.37
N VAL A 138 -2.19 20.01 -8.07
CA VAL A 138 -2.04 19.92 -9.53
C VAL A 138 -2.28 18.50 -10.06
N PHE A 139 -1.71 17.50 -9.39
CA PHE A 139 -1.82 16.09 -9.74
C PHE A 139 -2.82 15.33 -8.84
N ARG A 140 -3.47 16.03 -7.90
CA ARG A 140 -4.26 15.46 -6.80
C ARG A 140 -3.56 14.33 -6.03
N PHE A 141 -2.27 14.47 -5.74
CA PHE A 141 -1.56 13.47 -4.96
C PHE A 141 -2.04 13.45 -3.50
N ASN A 142 -2.49 12.28 -3.06
CA ASN A 142 -2.55 11.92 -1.65
C ASN A 142 -1.13 11.63 -1.11
N ALA A 143 -1.01 11.37 0.20
CA ALA A 143 0.29 11.10 0.84
C ALA A 143 1.02 9.86 0.28
N ILE A 144 0.32 8.80 -0.13
CA ILE A 144 0.92 7.57 -0.67
C ILE A 144 1.47 7.80 -2.09
N HIS A 145 0.84 8.64 -2.92
CA HIS A 145 1.40 9.02 -4.24
C HIS A 145 2.78 9.69 -4.09
N ILE A 146 2.92 10.60 -3.11
CA ILE A 146 4.19 11.30 -2.85
C ILE A 146 5.23 10.32 -2.28
N ALA A 147 4.85 9.49 -1.31
CA ALA A 147 5.75 8.47 -0.75
C ALA A 147 6.21 7.46 -1.84
N SER A 148 5.30 7.05 -2.73
CA SER A 148 5.60 6.18 -3.88
C SER A 148 6.56 6.86 -4.87
N LYS A 149 6.37 8.14 -5.16
CA LYS A 149 7.27 8.92 -6.05
C LYS A 149 8.67 9.06 -5.44
N ALA A 150 8.75 9.32 -4.13
CA ALA A 150 9.99 9.52 -3.39
C ALA A 150 10.67 8.21 -2.92
N GLY A 151 10.06 7.04 -3.14
CA GLY A 151 10.62 5.74 -2.76
C GLY A 151 10.57 5.44 -1.25
N ARG A 152 9.62 6.02 -0.52
CA ARG A 152 9.51 5.94 0.95
C ARG A 152 8.56 4.83 1.41
N SER A 153 9.00 3.58 1.31
CA SER A 153 8.17 2.41 1.65
C SER A 153 7.73 2.40 3.12
N ASP A 154 8.54 2.91 4.05
CA ASP A 154 8.19 2.99 5.47
C ASP A 154 7.09 4.01 5.76
N VAL A 155 7.06 5.12 5.02
CA VAL A 155 5.97 6.10 5.09
C VAL A 155 4.67 5.53 4.52
N ILE A 156 4.73 4.72 3.46
CA ILE A 156 3.57 3.99 2.94
C ILE A 156 3.00 3.04 4.01
N LYS A 157 3.85 2.22 4.65
CA LYS A 157 3.44 1.34 5.77
C LYS A 157 2.81 2.13 6.91
N LEU A 158 3.40 3.27 7.30
CA LEU A 158 2.90 4.12 8.37
C LEU A 158 1.50 4.66 8.04
N ILE A 159 1.30 5.23 6.84
CA ILE A 159 0.00 5.76 6.42
C ILE A 159 -1.05 4.65 6.42
N ILE A 160 -0.75 3.49 5.82
CA ILE A 160 -1.65 2.33 5.83
C ILE A 160 -1.99 1.94 7.28
N SER A 161 -1.02 1.85 8.19
CA SER A 161 -1.26 1.49 9.59
C SER A 161 -2.16 2.48 10.35
N TYR A 162 -2.14 3.78 10.00
CA TYR A 162 -3.09 4.75 10.55
C TYR A 162 -4.49 4.56 9.98
N ILE A 163 -4.61 4.37 8.67
CA ILE A 163 -5.91 4.15 8.02
C ILE A 163 -6.53 2.82 8.46
N GLU A 164 -5.77 1.75 8.64
CA GLU A 164 -6.25 0.45 9.15
C GLU A 164 -6.62 0.47 10.65
N SER A 165 -6.15 1.45 11.44
CA SER A 165 -6.31 1.47 12.90
C SER A 165 -7.70 1.91 13.37
N THR A 166 -8.38 1.05 14.14
CA THR A 166 -9.67 1.36 14.78
C THR A 166 -9.59 2.57 15.72
N GLU A 167 -8.49 2.70 16.47
CA GLU A 167 -8.25 3.82 17.39
C GLU A 167 -8.17 5.17 16.66
N PHE A 168 -7.62 5.18 15.45
CA PHE A 168 -7.54 6.37 14.62
C PHE A 168 -8.93 6.85 14.19
N TRP A 169 -9.79 5.93 13.76
CA TRP A 169 -11.18 6.23 13.39
C TRP A 169 -12.04 6.61 14.59
N ALA A 170 -11.94 5.88 15.70
CA ALA A 170 -12.64 6.19 16.95
C ALA A 170 -12.28 7.59 17.50
N ARG A 171 -11.05 8.07 17.25
CA ARG A 171 -10.65 9.43 17.61
C ARG A 171 -11.39 10.49 16.79
N ILE A 172 -11.56 10.29 15.48
CA ILE A 172 -12.28 11.23 14.59
C ILE A 172 -13.79 11.17 14.86
N TYR A 173 -14.32 9.95 14.94
CA TYR A 173 -15.75 9.62 14.97
C TYR A 173 -16.10 8.72 16.19
N PRO A 174 -16.09 9.27 17.42
CA PRO A 174 -16.18 8.46 18.66
C PRO A 174 -17.53 7.82 18.94
N ASN A 175 -18.59 8.25 18.25
CA ASN A 175 -19.98 7.83 18.49
C ASN A 175 -20.58 7.04 17.30
N VAL A 176 -19.75 6.69 16.30
CA VAL A 176 -20.20 5.99 15.09
C VAL A 176 -20.20 4.48 15.34
N ASP A 177 -21.16 3.78 14.74
CA ASP A 177 -21.26 2.33 14.86
C ASP A 177 -20.10 1.61 14.14
N ILE A 178 -19.85 0.36 14.56
CA ILE A 178 -18.69 -0.41 14.07
C ILE A 178 -18.77 -0.65 12.55
N GLN A 179 -19.97 -0.83 11.98
CA GLN A 179 -20.12 -1.11 10.55
C GLN A 179 -19.87 0.16 9.72
N THR A 180 -20.47 1.29 10.09
CA THR A 180 -20.21 2.57 9.41
C THR A 180 -18.73 2.97 9.51
N ALA A 181 -18.08 2.72 10.66
CA ALA A 181 -16.64 2.95 10.82
C ALA A 181 -15.79 2.01 9.95
N GLU A 182 -16.20 0.75 9.78
CA GLU A 182 -15.59 -0.21 8.86
C GLU A 182 -15.72 0.25 7.40
N ASP A 183 -16.93 0.62 6.97
CA ASP A 183 -17.22 1.04 5.59
C ASP A 183 -16.43 2.30 5.21
N ARG A 184 -16.35 3.29 6.11
CA ARG A 184 -15.51 4.50 5.93
C ARG A 184 -14.04 4.15 5.83
N ARG A 185 -13.56 3.23 6.69
CA ARG A 185 -12.17 2.77 6.70
C ARG A 185 -11.80 2.10 5.38
N GLN A 186 -12.60 1.15 4.92
CA GLN A 186 -12.39 0.45 3.65
C GLN A 186 -12.41 1.43 2.47
N ARG A 187 -13.38 2.35 2.44
CA ARG A 187 -13.49 3.38 1.40
C ARG A 187 -12.28 4.31 1.34
N VAL A 188 -11.81 4.83 2.47
CA VAL A 188 -10.63 5.72 2.48
C VAL A 188 -9.35 4.95 2.15
N LEU A 189 -9.23 3.69 2.57
CA LEU A 189 -8.10 2.83 2.24
C LEU A 189 -8.02 2.52 0.73
N ASP A 190 -9.15 2.20 0.10
CA ASP A 190 -9.28 2.08 -1.36
C ASP A 190 -8.88 3.39 -2.05
N LEU A 191 -9.46 4.52 -1.65
CA LEU A 191 -9.10 5.83 -2.22
C LEU A 191 -7.61 6.17 -2.04
N TYR A 192 -6.97 5.69 -0.96
CA TYR A 192 -5.54 5.91 -0.74
C TYR A 192 -4.65 5.10 -1.68
N LEU A 193 -5.04 3.88 -2.01
CA LEU A 193 -4.24 2.89 -2.75
C LEU A 193 -4.54 2.83 -4.24
N ASN A 194 -5.78 3.12 -4.65
CA ASN A 194 -6.28 2.88 -6.00
C ASN A 194 -6.69 4.16 -6.76
N SER A 195 -6.94 5.30 -6.07
CA SER A 195 -7.27 6.55 -6.77
C SER A 195 -6.17 6.96 -7.75
N PRO A 196 -6.49 7.28 -9.01
CA PRO A 196 -5.52 7.77 -9.99
C PRO A 196 -5.20 9.26 -9.84
N GLU A 197 -3.97 9.67 -10.18
CA GLU A 197 -3.63 11.10 -10.33
C GLU A 197 -4.28 11.75 -11.56
N THR A 198 -4.59 13.05 -11.50
CA THR A 198 -5.32 13.76 -12.57
C THR A 198 -4.56 13.98 -13.88
N GLY A 199 -3.26 13.67 -13.93
CA GLY A 199 -2.43 13.85 -15.12
C GLY A 199 -2.40 12.62 -16.01
N SER A 200 -1.68 11.58 -15.57
CA SER A 200 -1.47 10.32 -16.30
C SER A 200 -2.37 9.17 -15.85
N MET A 201 -3.41 9.45 -15.04
CA MET A 201 -4.27 8.44 -14.41
C MET A 201 -3.49 7.33 -13.66
N SER A 202 -2.25 7.62 -13.25
CA SER A 202 -1.39 6.68 -12.54
C SER A 202 -1.82 6.58 -11.07
N SER A 203 -2.13 5.37 -10.61
CA SER A 203 -2.30 5.08 -9.17
C SER A 203 -0.94 5.13 -8.43
N PRO A 204 -0.91 5.11 -7.08
CA PRO A 204 0.33 5.04 -6.32
C PRO A 204 1.23 3.85 -6.70
N LEU A 205 0.63 2.70 -7.04
CA LEU A 205 1.35 1.52 -7.52
C LEU A 205 2.03 1.77 -8.87
N HIS A 206 1.31 2.41 -9.82
CA HIS A 206 1.92 2.85 -11.08
C HIS A 206 3.12 3.76 -10.82
N ILE A 207 2.99 4.76 -9.94
CA ILE A 207 4.08 5.68 -9.62
C ILE A 207 5.29 4.92 -9.05
N ALA A 208 5.08 4.05 -8.06
CA ALA A 208 6.16 3.25 -7.45
C ALA A 208 6.90 2.42 -8.52
N SER A 209 6.17 1.72 -9.39
CA SER A 209 6.75 0.94 -10.49
C SER A 209 7.46 1.82 -11.52
N LYS A 210 6.85 2.94 -11.93
CA LYS A 210 7.35 3.87 -12.97
C LYS A 210 8.72 4.45 -12.61
N PHE A 211 8.95 4.76 -11.34
CA PHE A 211 10.23 5.23 -10.81
C PHE A 211 11.18 4.11 -10.36
N GLY A 212 10.76 2.84 -10.37
CA GLY A 212 11.64 1.70 -10.07
C GLY A 212 11.82 1.41 -8.56
N HIS A 213 10.88 1.82 -7.72
CA HIS A 213 10.95 1.72 -6.26
C HIS A 213 10.43 0.36 -5.77
N VAL A 214 11.24 -0.68 -5.93
CA VAL A 214 10.90 -2.10 -5.64
C VAL A 214 10.20 -2.29 -4.28
N GLU A 215 10.71 -1.68 -3.21
CA GLU A 215 10.12 -1.83 -1.87
C GLU A 215 8.77 -1.12 -1.70
N CYS A 216 8.52 -0.02 -2.43
CA CYS A 216 7.19 0.60 -2.45
C CYS A 216 6.20 -0.29 -3.21
N VAL A 217 6.62 -0.85 -4.36
CA VAL A 217 5.82 -1.82 -5.12
C VAL A 217 5.47 -3.02 -4.24
N ARG A 218 6.46 -3.60 -3.54
CA ARG A 218 6.25 -4.71 -2.61
C ARG A 218 5.25 -4.38 -1.50
N VAL A 219 5.34 -3.22 -0.86
CA VAL A 219 4.39 -2.85 0.21
C VAL A 219 2.97 -2.70 -0.34
N LEU A 220 2.81 -2.00 -1.47
CA LEU A 220 1.51 -1.75 -2.07
C LEU A 220 0.88 -3.02 -2.64
N ALA A 221 1.62 -3.82 -3.40
CA ALA A 221 1.13 -5.04 -4.02
C ALA A 221 0.77 -6.12 -2.98
N ASN A 222 1.45 -6.15 -1.83
CA ASN A 222 1.11 -7.03 -0.73
C ASN A 222 -0.12 -6.58 0.08
N HIS A 223 -0.76 -5.46 -0.25
CA HIS A 223 -1.95 -5.01 0.43
C HIS A 223 -3.21 -5.53 -0.30
N PRO A 224 -4.13 -6.25 0.38
CA PRO A 224 -5.20 -7.00 -0.29
C PRO A 224 -6.22 -6.11 -1.02
N THR A 225 -6.37 -4.85 -0.63
CA THR A 225 -7.25 -3.89 -1.32
C THR A 225 -6.57 -3.18 -2.50
N THR A 226 -5.28 -3.37 -2.76
CA THR A 226 -4.59 -2.76 -3.91
C THR A 226 -4.96 -3.51 -5.19
N ILE A 227 -5.47 -2.79 -6.19
CA ILE A 227 -5.82 -3.36 -7.48
C ILE A 227 -4.59 -3.31 -8.40
N LEU A 228 -4.04 -4.48 -8.74
CA LEU A 228 -2.76 -4.61 -9.47
C LEU A 228 -2.90 -4.36 -10.99
N ASP A 229 -4.08 -4.66 -11.54
CA ASP A 229 -4.44 -4.62 -12.96
C ASP A 229 -5.12 -3.31 -13.38
N LEU A 230 -5.13 -2.29 -12.51
CA LEU A 230 -5.47 -0.92 -12.88
C LEU A 230 -4.64 -0.49 -14.10
N ARG A 231 -5.28 0.29 -14.98
CA ARG A 231 -4.65 0.84 -16.19
C ARG A 231 -4.56 2.36 -16.09
N ASP A 232 -3.41 2.89 -16.46
CA ASP A 232 -3.17 4.33 -16.56
C ASP A 232 -3.78 4.94 -17.84
N HIS A 233 -3.54 6.23 -18.09
CA HIS A 233 -4.10 6.93 -19.24
C HIS A 233 -3.62 6.42 -20.62
N LEU A 234 -2.55 5.62 -20.67
CA LEU A 234 -2.07 4.94 -21.88
C LEU A 234 -2.63 3.52 -21.99
N GLY A 235 -3.50 3.10 -21.06
CA GLY A 235 -4.02 1.74 -20.97
C GLY A 235 -3.03 0.74 -20.36
N ALA A 236 -1.87 1.21 -19.86
CA ALA A 236 -0.79 0.38 -19.35
C ALA A 236 -0.96 0.11 -17.84
N THR A 237 -0.60 -1.08 -17.41
CA THR A 237 -0.56 -1.50 -16.01
C THR A 237 0.69 -1.00 -15.28
N ALA A 238 0.71 -1.15 -13.95
CA ALA A 238 1.88 -0.85 -13.14
C ALA A 238 3.09 -1.73 -13.50
N LEU A 239 2.87 -2.98 -13.95
CA LEU A 239 3.93 -3.90 -14.38
C LEU A 239 4.57 -3.43 -15.70
N GLU A 240 3.75 -3.10 -16.70
CA GLU A 240 4.22 -2.61 -18.00
C GLU A 240 4.99 -1.29 -17.87
N SER A 241 4.50 -0.40 -17.00
CA SER A 241 5.10 0.91 -16.68
C SER A 241 6.44 0.84 -15.94
N ALA A 242 6.90 -0.34 -15.49
CA ALA A 242 8.05 -0.49 -14.61
C ALA A 242 9.34 0.19 -15.11
N CYS A 243 10.03 0.93 -14.24
CA CYS A 243 11.30 1.63 -14.49
C CYS A 243 11.33 2.56 -15.72
N THR A 244 10.18 2.97 -16.28
CA THR A 244 10.13 3.87 -17.45
C THR A 244 10.65 5.27 -17.15
N ARG A 245 10.50 5.76 -15.91
CA ARG A 245 11.07 7.03 -15.40
C ARG A 245 12.23 6.84 -14.41
N LEU A 246 12.82 5.64 -14.33
CA LEU A 246 14.07 5.45 -13.60
C LEU A 246 15.19 6.23 -14.33
N LEU A 247 15.67 7.29 -13.70
CA LEU A 247 16.74 8.14 -14.22
C LEU A 247 18.07 7.40 -14.23
N ILE A 248 18.79 7.55 -15.34
CA ILE A 248 20.12 6.99 -15.61
C ILE A 248 21.07 8.21 -15.53
N ASP A 249 21.61 8.50 -14.35
CA ASP A 249 22.52 9.63 -14.11
C ASP A 249 23.98 9.18 -14.17
N SER A 250 24.91 10.08 -14.47
CA SER A 250 26.34 9.82 -14.71
C SER A 250 27.11 8.98 -13.65
N ASN A 251 26.62 8.89 -12.41
CA ASN A 251 27.07 7.93 -11.37
C ASN A 251 26.20 6.64 -11.36
N CYS A 252 26.08 5.99 -12.51
CA CYS A 252 24.84 5.30 -12.86
C CYS A 252 24.61 3.88 -12.30
N PRO A 253 23.35 3.52 -11.99
CA PRO A 253 22.82 2.19 -12.25
C PRO A 253 23.10 1.78 -13.69
N SER A 254 23.83 0.69 -13.92
CA SER A 254 24.04 0.16 -15.27
C SER A 254 22.69 -0.21 -15.93
N LEU A 255 22.68 -0.38 -17.25
CA LEU A 255 21.49 -0.90 -17.96
C LEU A 255 21.00 -2.24 -17.35
N GLU A 256 21.95 -3.01 -16.83
CA GLU A 256 21.74 -4.24 -16.06
C GLU A 256 21.02 -3.98 -14.73
N GLU A 257 21.38 -2.95 -13.94
CA GLU A 257 20.63 -2.63 -12.71
C GLU A 257 19.19 -2.16 -13.03
N LYS A 258 18.98 -1.38 -14.10
CA LYS A 258 17.62 -1.04 -14.57
C LYS A 258 16.83 -2.29 -14.96
N SER A 259 17.48 -3.26 -15.59
CA SER A 259 16.90 -4.57 -15.90
C SER A 259 16.57 -5.37 -14.63
N LEU A 260 17.49 -5.41 -13.66
CA LEU A 260 17.33 -6.11 -12.39
C LEU A 260 16.18 -5.52 -11.55
N ARG A 261 16.08 -4.19 -11.45
CA ARG A 261 14.96 -3.51 -10.77
C ARG A 261 13.63 -3.78 -11.49
N ARG A 262 13.60 -3.76 -12.82
CA ARG A 262 12.41 -4.16 -13.60
C ARG A 262 12.03 -5.61 -13.31
N GLN A 263 12.99 -6.54 -13.32
CA GLN A 263 12.74 -7.95 -13.02
C GLN A 263 12.23 -8.16 -11.59
N ALA A 264 12.76 -7.42 -10.61
CA ALA A 264 12.27 -7.44 -9.23
C ALA A 264 10.84 -6.89 -9.08
N ILE A 265 10.45 -5.91 -9.90
CA ILE A 265 9.08 -5.37 -9.95
C ILE A 265 8.11 -6.32 -10.65
N VAL A 266 8.50 -6.91 -11.78
CA VAL A 266 7.70 -7.95 -12.47
C VAL A 266 7.43 -9.09 -11.50
N ARG A 267 8.48 -9.61 -10.84
CA ARG A 267 8.34 -10.59 -9.76
C ARG A 267 7.37 -10.11 -8.67
N ALA A 268 7.59 -8.94 -8.07
CA ALA A 268 6.71 -8.43 -7.00
C ALA A 268 5.23 -8.21 -7.40
N LEU A 269 4.88 -8.21 -8.69
CA LEU A 269 3.52 -8.01 -9.21
C LEU A 269 2.88 -9.28 -9.80
N ASP A 270 3.70 -10.21 -10.27
CA ASP A 270 3.29 -11.47 -10.92
C ASP A 270 3.42 -12.69 -9.98
N GLU A 271 4.16 -12.57 -8.86
CA GLU A 271 4.37 -13.63 -7.88
C GLU A 271 3.05 -14.08 -7.19
N ARG A 272 2.49 -15.18 -7.70
CA ARG A 272 1.43 -15.95 -7.04
C ARG A 272 1.91 -17.35 -6.68
N TYR A 273 1.70 -17.72 -5.42
CA TYR A 273 2.11 -19.00 -4.85
C TYR A 273 0.93 -19.94 -4.74
N VAL A 274 0.92 -21.00 -5.54
CA VAL A 274 -0.06 -22.09 -5.41
C VAL A 274 0.37 -22.99 -4.26
N LEU A 275 -0.49 -23.12 -3.25
CA LEU A 275 -0.21 -23.91 -2.05
C LEU A 275 -1.02 -25.19 -2.01
N LEU A 276 -0.34 -26.31 -1.77
CA LEU A 276 -0.96 -27.53 -1.26
C LEU A 276 -0.99 -27.45 0.28
N VAL A 277 -2.17 -27.28 0.84
CA VAL A 277 -2.41 -27.20 2.28
C VAL A 277 -3.18 -28.42 2.79
N ASP A 278 -2.90 -28.81 4.02
CA ASP A 278 -3.76 -29.72 4.77
C ASP A 278 -4.84 -28.90 5.50
N ARG A 279 -6.11 -29.17 5.17
CA ARG A 279 -7.26 -28.58 5.88
C ARG A 279 -7.94 -29.58 6.79
N ARG A 280 -8.51 -29.09 7.89
CA ARG A 280 -9.43 -29.82 8.78
C ARG A 280 -10.86 -29.32 8.57
N VAL A 281 -11.75 -30.24 8.20
CA VAL A 281 -13.13 -29.90 7.79
C VAL A 281 -14.11 -29.84 8.97
N SER A 282 -13.86 -30.61 10.04
CA SER A 282 -14.71 -30.64 11.24
C SER A 282 -13.89 -30.67 12.53
N ARG A 283 -14.49 -30.20 13.63
CA ARG A 283 -13.87 -30.25 14.97
C ARG A 283 -13.88 -31.67 15.53
N ASP A 284 -14.91 -32.46 15.23
CA ASP A 284 -15.15 -33.75 15.91
C ASP A 284 -14.41 -34.93 15.25
N ILE A 285 -14.06 -34.81 13.97
CA ILE A 285 -13.28 -35.81 13.23
C ILE A 285 -11.96 -35.19 12.81
N ALA A 286 -10.84 -35.84 13.14
CA ALA A 286 -9.50 -35.44 12.74
C ALA A 286 -9.20 -35.78 11.25
N GLU A 287 -10.19 -35.57 10.37
CA GLU A 287 -10.04 -35.81 8.95
C GLU A 287 -9.27 -34.65 8.31
N ILE A 288 -8.02 -34.93 7.95
CA ILE A 288 -7.13 -34.00 7.26
C ILE A 288 -7.25 -34.27 5.76
N GLN A 289 -7.73 -33.29 5.01
CA GLN A 289 -7.83 -33.36 3.56
C GLN A 289 -6.77 -32.45 2.92
N PRO A 290 -5.89 -32.97 2.05
CA PRO A 290 -5.01 -32.12 1.27
C PRO A 290 -5.82 -31.39 0.20
N LEU A 291 -5.62 -30.08 0.07
CA LEU A 291 -6.31 -29.20 -0.86
C LEU A 291 -5.31 -28.23 -1.48
N ILE A 292 -5.42 -27.98 -2.78
CA ILE A 292 -4.73 -26.87 -3.42
C ILE A 292 -5.59 -25.62 -3.23
N LEU A 293 -5.04 -24.55 -2.62
CA LEU A 293 -5.79 -23.31 -2.40
C LEU A 293 -6.18 -22.69 -3.74
N PRO A 294 -7.47 -22.45 -4.04
CA PRO A 294 -7.98 -22.13 -5.38
C PRO A 294 -7.51 -20.78 -5.95
N HIS A 295 -6.88 -19.96 -5.12
CA HIS A 295 -6.30 -18.68 -5.51
C HIS A 295 -4.82 -18.69 -5.15
N GLY A 296 -3.95 -18.53 -6.14
CA GLY A 296 -2.52 -18.36 -5.90
C GLY A 296 -2.26 -17.14 -5.01
N LEU A 297 -1.59 -17.36 -3.88
CA LEU A 297 -1.40 -16.37 -2.82
C LEU A 297 -0.30 -15.37 -3.17
N MET A 298 -0.49 -14.10 -2.82
CA MET A 298 0.60 -13.12 -2.87
C MET A 298 1.60 -13.37 -1.73
N GLY A 299 2.83 -12.85 -1.88
CA GLY A 299 3.91 -13.06 -0.90
C GLY A 299 3.53 -12.80 0.57
N ARG A 300 2.77 -11.74 0.89
CA ARG A 300 2.29 -11.47 2.27
C ARG A 300 1.26 -12.49 2.75
N GLN A 301 0.32 -12.92 1.90
CA GLN A 301 -0.66 -13.95 2.26
C GLN A 301 0.06 -15.26 2.56
N LEU A 302 0.99 -15.66 1.70
CA LEU A 302 1.89 -16.80 1.93
C LEU A 302 2.69 -16.66 3.22
N ARG A 303 3.33 -15.50 3.45
CA ARG A 303 4.12 -15.24 4.66
C ARG A 303 3.29 -15.33 5.94
N ASN A 304 2.09 -14.76 5.94
CA ASN A 304 1.17 -14.83 7.09
C ASN A 304 0.78 -16.28 7.37
N LEU A 305 0.46 -17.03 6.31
CA LEU A 305 0.03 -18.42 6.37
C LEU A 305 1.17 -19.32 6.89
N LEU A 306 2.41 -19.12 6.41
CA LEU A 306 3.62 -19.79 6.91
C LEU A 306 4.01 -19.37 8.34
N ALA A 307 3.76 -18.12 8.73
CA ALA A 307 4.04 -17.65 10.08
C ALA A 307 3.08 -18.32 11.09
N ALA A 308 1.79 -18.41 10.75
CA ALA A 308 0.76 -18.99 11.61
C ALA A 308 0.83 -20.53 11.71
N THR A 309 1.54 -21.21 10.80
CA THR A 309 1.86 -22.64 10.90
C THR A 309 3.24 -22.92 11.51
N ASP A 310 3.98 -21.89 11.95
CA ASP A 310 5.39 -21.93 12.38
C ASP A 310 6.38 -22.43 11.29
N GLN A 311 5.97 -22.43 10.01
CA GLN A 311 6.76 -22.90 8.87
C GLN A 311 7.64 -21.82 8.22
N LEU A 312 7.51 -20.55 8.62
CA LEU A 312 8.32 -19.45 8.06
C LEU A 312 9.84 -19.64 8.30
N SER A 313 10.22 -20.38 9.34
CA SER A 313 11.61 -20.72 9.67
C SER A 313 12.10 -22.03 9.02
N CYS A 314 11.29 -22.70 8.19
CA CYS A 314 11.73 -23.91 7.50
C CYS A 314 12.84 -23.58 6.46
N PRO A 315 13.95 -24.32 6.40
CA PRO A 315 15.06 -24.03 5.48
C PRO A 315 14.64 -23.91 4.01
N GLY A 316 13.72 -24.77 3.55
CA GLY A 316 13.18 -24.69 2.20
C GLY A 316 12.42 -23.40 1.89
N VAL A 317 11.78 -22.75 2.88
CA VAL A 317 11.12 -21.44 2.70
C VAL A 317 12.16 -20.34 2.54
N THR A 318 13.23 -20.35 3.34
CA THR A 318 14.34 -19.39 3.22
C THR A 318 15.11 -19.53 1.91
N GLU A 319 15.27 -20.75 1.38
CA GLU A 319 15.94 -21.00 0.11
C GLU A 319 15.05 -20.63 -1.10
N PHE A 320 13.76 -20.97 -1.04
CA PHE A 320 12.83 -20.81 -2.17
C PHE A 320 12.24 -19.40 -2.28
N CYS A 321 11.95 -18.76 -1.14
CA CYS A 321 11.32 -17.44 -1.07
C CYS A 321 12.09 -16.48 -0.11
N PRO A 322 13.37 -16.17 -0.38
CA PRO A 322 14.23 -15.40 0.55
C PRO A 322 13.71 -13.98 0.85
N HIS A 323 12.85 -13.42 0.00
CA HIS A 323 12.25 -12.11 0.20
C HIS A 323 11.10 -12.10 1.24
N LEU A 324 10.53 -13.26 1.59
CA LEU A 324 9.48 -13.37 2.61
C LEU A 324 10.07 -13.31 4.02
N VAL A 325 11.28 -13.83 4.19
CA VAL A 325 12.04 -13.81 5.44
C VAL A 325 12.86 -12.52 5.49
N GLY A 326 12.13 -11.40 5.57
CA GLY A 326 12.71 -10.05 5.52
C GLY A 326 13.89 -9.88 6.47
N SER A 327 14.97 -9.28 5.96
CA SER A 327 16.31 -9.15 6.55
C SER A 327 16.34 -9.20 8.09
N GLN A 328 16.59 -10.38 8.65
CA GLN A 328 17.14 -10.43 10.00
C GLN A 328 18.52 -9.76 9.97
N GLN A 329 18.74 -8.84 10.90
CA GLN A 329 20.10 -8.40 11.25
C GLN A 329 20.93 -9.66 11.49
N ARG A 330 22.15 -9.72 10.92
CA ARG A 330 23.05 -10.87 11.15
C ARG A 330 23.13 -11.14 12.65
N PRO A 331 22.91 -12.37 13.12
CA PRO A 331 22.96 -12.66 14.54
C PRO A 331 24.31 -12.25 15.11
N PHE A 332 24.26 -11.56 16.24
CA PHE A 332 25.40 -11.01 16.96
C PHE A 332 26.34 -12.17 17.32
N VAL A 333 27.53 -12.22 16.71
CA VAL A 333 28.55 -13.22 17.07
C VAL A 333 29.35 -12.66 18.25
N PRO A 334 29.30 -13.26 19.45
CA PRO A 334 30.10 -12.79 20.56
C PRO A 334 31.60 -13.04 20.32
N PHE A 335 32.42 -12.14 20.86
CA PHE A 335 33.87 -12.07 20.64
C PHE A 335 34.63 -13.40 20.76
N THR A 336 35.45 -13.69 19.75
CA THR A 336 36.72 -14.42 19.93
C THR A 336 37.81 -13.75 19.09
N SER A 337 38.80 -13.14 19.74
CA SER A 337 40.04 -12.71 19.08
C SER A 337 40.94 -13.91 18.80
N PRO A 338 41.60 -13.98 17.63
CA PRO A 338 42.91 -14.60 17.59
C PRO A 338 43.96 -13.78 16.82
N VAL A 339 45.03 -13.48 17.56
CA VAL A 339 46.46 -13.49 17.21
C VAL A 339 46.84 -13.72 15.73
N ASN A 340 47.74 -12.85 15.26
CA ASN A 340 48.36 -12.84 13.93
C ASN A 340 49.20 -14.11 13.65
N PRO A 341 49.25 -14.67 12.42
CA PRO A 341 49.90 -15.94 12.14
C PRO A 341 51.37 -15.78 11.72
N HIS A 342 52.31 -16.39 12.43
CA HIS A 342 53.65 -16.64 11.90
C HIS A 342 54.24 -18.01 12.28
N GLN A 343 54.51 -18.77 11.22
CA GLN A 343 55.69 -19.63 11.01
C GLN A 343 55.76 -21.04 11.62
N THR A 344 55.51 -21.98 10.70
CA THR A 344 56.37 -23.11 10.31
C THR A 344 56.27 -24.46 11.03
N PRO A 345 56.53 -25.58 10.31
CA PRO A 345 56.07 -26.92 10.71
C PRO A 345 57.22 -27.89 11.00
N THR A 346 56.93 -29.02 11.66
CA THR A 346 57.73 -30.24 11.55
C THR A 346 56.97 -31.50 11.95
N LYS A 347 56.96 -32.50 11.02
CA LYS A 347 57.09 -33.96 11.25
C LYS A 347 56.01 -34.68 12.12
N SER A 348 55.59 -35.92 11.82
CA SER A 348 55.94 -36.89 10.76
C SER A 348 55.01 -38.11 10.84
N SER A 349 54.88 -38.90 9.74
CA SER A 349 54.46 -40.33 9.68
C SER A 349 53.04 -40.67 10.21
N ALA A 350 52.25 -41.64 9.71
CA ALA A 350 52.33 -42.69 8.68
C ALA A 350 50.88 -43.28 8.52
N LEU A 351 50.44 -44.07 7.53
CA LEU A 351 51.01 -44.63 6.28
C LEU A 351 49.84 -45.09 5.34
N TYR A 352 50.16 -45.76 4.23
CA TYR A 352 49.31 -46.64 3.38
C TYR A 352 48.04 -46.10 2.67
N ASN A 353 48.25 -45.71 1.41
CA ASN A 353 47.41 -46.03 0.24
C ASN A 353 47.86 -47.40 -0.36
N PRO A 354 47.24 -48.03 -1.40
CA PRO A 354 46.50 -47.48 -2.57
C PRO A 354 45.10 -48.14 -2.76
N VAL A 355 44.34 -48.17 -3.88
CA VAL A 355 44.56 -47.99 -5.34
C VAL A 355 43.32 -47.35 -6.02
N SER A 356 43.48 -46.82 -7.25
CA SER A 356 42.45 -46.19 -8.13
C SER A 356 42.22 -47.04 -9.42
N PRO A 357 41.59 -46.56 -10.53
CA PRO A 357 40.41 -45.70 -10.81
C PRO A 357 39.35 -46.53 -11.63
N PRO A 358 38.43 -46.04 -12.52
CA PRO A 358 38.09 -44.67 -12.97
C PRO A 358 36.58 -44.30 -13.19
N SER A 359 36.38 -43.07 -13.69
CA SER A 359 35.25 -42.58 -14.52
C SER A 359 33.97 -42.06 -13.83
N ALA A 360 33.33 -41.11 -14.52
CA ALA A 360 32.29 -40.20 -14.02
C ALA A 360 30.87 -40.51 -14.54
N ILE A 361 29.85 -39.92 -13.91
CA ILE A 361 28.66 -39.24 -14.51
C ILE A 361 27.78 -38.63 -13.40
N LEU A 362 27.06 -37.54 -13.71
CA LEU A 362 26.25 -36.70 -12.81
C LEU A 362 24.75 -37.17 -12.69
N PRO A 363 23.94 -36.60 -11.77
CA PRO A 363 22.95 -37.42 -11.03
C PRO A 363 21.43 -37.10 -11.16
N PHE A 364 20.66 -37.98 -10.51
CA PHE A 364 19.30 -37.88 -9.92
C PHE A 364 18.02 -38.23 -10.72
N SER A 365 17.40 -39.34 -10.27
CA SER A 365 16.02 -39.79 -10.50
C SER A 365 15.60 -40.77 -9.36
N PRO A 366 14.31 -41.17 -9.20
CA PRO A 366 13.69 -41.17 -7.85
C PRO A 366 13.07 -42.50 -7.32
N ARG A 367 12.55 -42.43 -6.07
CA ARG A 367 11.39 -43.16 -5.45
C ARG A 367 11.51 -44.58 -4.82
N ARG A 368 10.63 -44.77 -3.80
CA ARG A 368 10.01 -46.01 -3.20
C ARG A 368 10.77 -46.81 -2.11
N VAL A 369 10.15 -47.46 -1.10
CA VAL A 369 8.90 -47.22 -0.27
C VAL A 369 8.75 -48.32 0.84
N MET A 370 8.49 -47.93 2.11
CA MET A 370 7.72 -48.62 3.21
C MET A 370 8.12 -50.05 3.72
N PRO A 371 7.67 -50.55 4.93
CA PRO A 371 6.42 -50.23 5.66
C PRO A 371 6.38 -50.06 7.21
N VAL A 372 5.19 -49.61 7.63
CA VAL A 372 4.47 -49.42 8.95
C VAL A 372 4.47 -50.66 9.89
N PRO A 373 4.00 -50.65 11.20
CA PRO A 373 2.83 -49.89 11.74
C PRO A 373 2.77 -49.37 13.23
N ILE A 374 2.10 -48.21 13.38
CA ILE A 374 0.94 -47.88 14.28
C ILE A 374 1.08 -47.62 15.81
N SER A 375 0.24 -46.67 16.27
CA SER A 375 -0.23 -46.30 17.64
C SER A 375 0.76 -45.60 18.59
N SER A 376 0.36 -44.58 19.37
CA SER A 376 -0.87 -43.74 19.37
C SER A 376 -0.53 -42.44 20.16
N VAL A 377 -0.68 -41.25 19.56
CA VAL A 377 -1.89 -40.38 19.71
C VAL A 377 -2.15 -40.05 21.19
N SER A 378 -1.51 -38.99 21.73
CA SER A 378 -1.87 -37.55 21.67
C SER A 378 -2.80 -37.14 22.83
N MET A 379 -2.40 -36.15 23.65
CA MET A 379 -2.85 -34.75 23.55
C MET A 379 -4.36 -34.54 23.57
N SER A 380 -4.81 -33.68 24.48
CA SER A 380 -6.07 -32.95 24.36
C SER A 380 -5.82 -31.46 24.57
N SER A 381 -5.90 -30.69 23.48
CA SER A 381 -6.14 -29.26 23.51
C SER A 381 -7.64 -28.99 23.61
N SER A 382 -8.03 -27.90 24.28
CA SER A 382 -9.41 -27.38 24.24
C SER A 382 -9.44 -25.85 24.21
N PHE A 383 -10.15 -25.28 23.24
CA PHE A 383 -10.51 -23.86 23.18
C PHE A 383 -11.83 -23.62 23.91
N ASN A 384 -11.91 -22.52 24.68
CA ASN A 384 -13.12 -21.74 24.95
C ASN A 384 -12.69 -20.40 25.57
N SER A 385 -13.41 -19.31 25.29
CA SER A 385 -13.29 -18.03 26.03
C SER A 385 -14.27 -18.05 27.22
N PRO A 386 -13.91 -17.49 28.40
CA PRO A 386 -13.80 -16.04 28.59
C PRO A 386 -12.67 -15.63 29.58
N THR A 387 -12.87 -14.53 30.32
CA THR A 387 -12.01 -13.96 31.38
C THR A 387 -11.22 -14.98 32.22
N ALA A 388 -9.91 -14.78 32.27
CA ALA A 388 -9.00 -15.13 33.37
C ALA A 388 -9.19 -16.51 34.02
N ASP A 389 -8.88 -17.59 33.30
CA ASP A 389 -7.82 -18.53 33.71
C ASP A 389 -7.53 -19.57 32.60
N GLY A 390 -6.31 -20.09 32.55
CA GLY A 390 -5.97 -21.28 31.74
C GLY A 390 -5.20 -21.06 30.43
N SER A 391 -4.07 -21.77 30.34
CA SER A 391 -3.06 -21.91 29.27
C SER A 391 -3.51 -21.99 27.78
N PRO A 392 -2.61 -21.68 26.81
CA PRO A 392 -2.98 -21.40 25.42
C PRO A 392 -3.22 -22.65 24.58
N THR A 393 -4.29 -22.63 23.79
CA THR A 393 -4.50 -23.56 22.68
C THR A 393 -4.09 -22.93 21.34
N ARG A 394 -3.51 -23.76 20.46
CA ARG A 394 -3.00 -23.38 19.14
C ARG A 394 -4.19 -23.22 18.17
N ALA A 395 -4.58 -21.98 17.86
CA ALA A 395 -5.59 -21.71 16.84
C ALA A 395 -5.02 -22.03 15.45
N GLY A 396 -5.71 -22.89 14.68
CA GLY A 396 -5.46 -22.99 13.25
C GLY A 396 -6.04 -21.77 12.52
N VAL A 397 -5.38 -21.32 11.46
CA VAL A 397 -5.88 -20.23 10.61
C VAL A 397 -7.19 -20.68 9.94
N ASP A 398 -8.21 -19.83 9.93
CA ASP A 398 -9.42 -20.11 9.15
C ASP A 398 -9.12 -19.92 7.65
N LEU A 399 -9.41 -20.94 6.84
CA LEU A 399 -9.18 -20.88 5.40
C LEU A 399 -10.27 -20.11 4.64
N HIS A 400 -11.34 -19.67 5.33
CA HIS A 400 -12.46 -18.97 4.69
C HIS A 400 -12.03 -17.68 3.98
N GLU A 401 -10.97 -17.02 4.47
CA GLU A 401 -10.35 -15.85 3.83
C GLU A 401 -9.75 -16.15 2.45
N TYR A 402 -9.46 -17.42 2.15
CA TYR A 402 -8.92 -17.89 0.86
C TYR A 402 -9.98 -18.55 -0.04
N GLY A 403 -11.27 -18.44 0.33
CA GLY A 403 -12.39 -19.05 -0.41
C GLY A 403 -12.59 -20.54 -0.12
N VAL A 404 -12.09 -21.06 0.99
CA VAL A 404 -12.11 -22.48 1.36
C VAL A 404 -12.67 -22.67 2.76
N SER A 405 -13.61 -23.58 2.97
CA SER A 405 -14.07 -23.91 4.33
C SER A 405 -13.10 -24.85 5.06
N GLY A 406 -12.83 -24.54 6.34
CA GLY A 406 -12.05 -25.38 7.26
C GLY A 406 -10.87 -24.64 7.89
N GLN A 407 -10.20 -25.29 8.85
CA GLN A 407 -8.98 -24.75 9.45
C GLN A 407 -7.73 -25.29 8.76
N LEU A 408 -6.75 -24.42 8.53
CA LEU A 408 -5.41 -24.78 8.10
C LEU A 408 -4.70 -25.60 9.18
N VAL A 409 -4.11 -26.72 8.78
CA VAL A 409 -3.27 -27.56 9.63
C VAL A 409 -1.79 -27.38 9.28
N LEU A 410 -1.44 -27.42 7.99
CA LEU A 410 -0.06 -27.38 7.52
C LEU A 410 0.03 -26.99 6.03
N VAL A 411 1.07 -26.28 5.62
CA VAL A 411 1.48 -26.20 4.20
C VAL A 411 2.32 -27.43 3.86
N ARG A 412 1.82 -28.30 2.98
CA ARG A 412 2.57 -29.49 2.53
C ARG A 412 3.57 -29.17 1.43
N ALA A 413 3.17 -28.34 0.47
CA ALA A 413 4.02 -27.95 -0.63
C ALA A 413 3.67 -26.54 -1.09
N MET A 414 4.70 -25.83 -1.55
CA MET A 414 4.60 -24.57 -2.25
C MET A 414 5.03 -24.84 -3.68
N LEU A 415 4.15 -24.62 -4.64
CA LEU A 415 4.59 -24.38 -6.01
C LEU A 415 5.26 -23.00 -6.07
N GLY A 416 6.04 -22.80 -7.14
CA GLY A 416 6.87 -21.63 -7.30
C GLY A 416 6.12 -20.30 -7.29
N PRO A 417 6.86 -19.19 -7.42
CA PRO A 417 6.29 -17.97 -7.98
C PRO A 417 5.83 -18.30 -9.41
N LEU A 418 4.55 -18.67 -9.55
CA LEU A 418 3.91 -18.94 -10.82
C LEU A 418 3.31 -17.63 -11.33
N ASN A 419 3.43 -17.37 -12.63
CA ASN A 419 2.68 -16.28 -13.26
C ASN A 419 1.18 -16.60 -13.29
N THR A 420 0.33 -15.60 -13.52
CA THR A 420 -1.13 -15.79 -13.49
C THR A 420 -1.66 -16.87 -14.44
N GLU A 421 -0.98 -17.14 -15.57
CA GLU A 421 -1.38 -18.23 -16.48
C GLU A 421 -1.01 -19.61 -15.90
N GLU A 422 0.22 -19.79 -15.44
CA GLU A 422 0.70 -21.02 -14.80
C GLU A 422 -0.10 -21.39 -13.54
N VAL A 423 -0.57 -20.38 -12.79
CA VAL A 423 -1.51 -20.57 -11.67
C VAL A 423 -2.82 -21.18 -12.17
N LEU A 424 -3.38 -20.71 -13.29
CA LEU A 424 -4.63 -21.25 -13.84
C LEU A 424 -4.48 -22.68 -14.36
N TRP A 425 -3.29 -23.06 -14.87
CA TRP A 425 -2.98 -24.44 -15.26
C TRP A 425 -2.73 -25.40 -14.07
N ALA A 426 -2.64 -24.88 -12.84
CA ALA A 426 -2.44 -25.67 -11.62
C ALA A 426 -3.76 -26.08 -10.93
N PHE A 427 -4.91 -25.68 -11.47
CA PHE A 427 -6.27 -26.01 -11.00
C PHE A 427 -7.08 -26.77 -12.05
#